data_AF-A0A7J2JGA6-F1
#
_entry.id   AF-A0A7J2JGA6-F1
#
_cell.length_a   1.000
_cell.length_b   1.000
_cell.length_c   1.000
_cell.angle_alpha   90.00
_cell.angle_beta   90.00
_cell.angle_gamma   90.00
#
_symmetry.space_group_name_H-M   'P 1'
#
loop_
_entity.id
_entity.type
_entity.pdbx_description
1 polymer ?
#
loop_
_entity_poly.entity_id
_entity_poly.type
_entity_poly.pdbx_seq_one_letter_code
_entity_poly.pdbx_strand_id
1 'polypeptide(L)' 'MGKACELYEYDYSTGTIKLKNRKCRRCGRVMAYHETPKPRWACGYCGFTEYIQAEEKK' A
#
# COMPACT_ATOMS: atom_id res chain seq x y z
N MET A 1 19.24 -0.15 0.78
CA MET A 1 18.19 -0.44 1.79
C MET A 1 17.36 0.81 2.03
N GLY A 2 16.04 0.76 1.83
CA GLY A 2 15.13 1.86 2.18
C GLY A 2 14.87 1.90 3.69
N LYS A 3 14.63 3.09 4.24
CA LYS A 3 14.37 3.27 5.68
C LYS A 3 12.89 3.00 5.95
N ALA A 4 12.58 2.24 7.01
CA ALA A 4 11.20 1.89 7.35
C ALA A 4 10.29 3.11 7.61
N CYS A 5 10.87 4.27 7.98
CA CYS A 5 10.13 5.51 8.17
C CYS A 5 9.53 6.07 6.87
N GLU A 6 10.05 5.72 5.69
CA GLU A 6 9.59 6.24 4.40
C GLU A 6 8.19 5.73 4.02
N LEU A 7 7.75 4.62 4.65
CA LEU A 7 6.44 3.99 4.47
C LEU A 7 5.30 4.75 5.17
N TYR A 8 5.65 5.67 6.08
CA TYR A 8 4.70 6.45 6.85
C TYR A 8 4.82 7.92 6.48
N GLU A 9 3.68 8.56 6.28
CA GLU A 9 3.58 10.00 6.14
C GLU A 9 3.16 10.59 7.48
N TYR A 10 3.91 11.60 7.94
CA TYR A 10 3.63 12.30 9.18
C TYR A 10 3.04 13.66 8.84
N ASP A 11 1.81 13.89 9.26
CA ASP A 11 1.20 15.21 9.19
C ASP A 11 1.54 15.99 10.47
N TYR A 12 2.49 16.92 10.36
CA TYR A 12 2.95 17.74 11.48
C TYR A 12 1.92 18.76 11.97
N SER A 13 0.86 19.03 11.19
CA SER A 13 -0.20 19.96 11.58
C SER A 13 -1.25 19.30 12.47
N THR A 14 -1.55 18.03 12.21
CA THR A 14 -2.59 17.27 12.94
C THR A 14 -2.01 16.21 13.89
N GLY A 15 -0.71 15.93 13.83
CA GLY A 15 -0.06 14.87 14.60
C GLY A 15 -0.44 13.45 14.14
N THR A 16 -0.96 13.30 12.92
CA THR A 16 -1.47 12.02 12.43
C THR A 16 -0.43 11.29 11.60
N ILE A 17 -0.27 10.00 11.87
CA ILE A 17 0.60 9.10 11.11
C ILE A 17 -0.25 8.28 10.14
N LYS A 18 -0.04 8.47 8.83
CA LYS A 18 -0.72 7.70 7.78
C LYS A 18 0.24 6.73 7.12
N LEU A 19 -0.15 5.47 7.02
CA LEU A 19 0.60 4.48 6.24
C LEU A 19 0.35 4.76 4.75
N LYS A 20 1.40 4.95 3.95
CA LYS A 20 1.27 5.15 2.50
C LYS A 20 0.77 3.90 1.78
N ASN A 21 1.05 2.73 2.34
CA ASN A 21 0.65 1.44 1.79
C ASN A 21 -0.75 1.02 2.26
N ARG A 22 -1.39 0.12 1.51
CA ARG A 22 -2.65 -0.51 1.92
C ARG A 22 -2.43 -1.65 2.91
N LYS A 23 -3.39 -1.84 3.81
CA LYS A 23 -3.52 -3.06 4.63
C LYS A 23 -4.32 -4.12 3.88
N CYS A 24 -3.91 -5.38 4.02
CA CYS A 24 -4.60 -6.52 3.43
C CYS A 24 -5.93 -6.76 4.13
N ARG A 25 -7.01 -6.91 3.35
CA ARG A 25 -8.36 -7.17 3.88
C ARG A 25 -8.50 -8.53 4.59
N ARG A 26 -7.63 -9.50 4.27
CA ARG A 26 -7.68 -10.84 4.87
C ARG A 26 -6.89 -10.96 6.16
N CYS A 27 -5.67 -10.40 6.20
CA CYS A 27 -4.74 -10.63 7.31
C CYS A 27 -4.30 -9.34 8.04
N GLY A 28 -4.76 -8.16 7.61
CA GLY A 28 -4.46 -6.88 8.23
C GLY A 28 -3.03 -6.36 8.05
N ARG A 29 -2.13 -7.13 7.42
CA ARG A 29 -0.73 -6.76 7.18
C ARG A 29 -0.58 -5.78 6.02
N VAL A 30 0.53 -5.05 6.01
CA VAL A 30 0.87 -4.11 4.95
C VAL A 30 1.13 -4.86 3.63
N MET A 31 0.50 -4.41 2.56
CA MET A 31 0.69 -4.94 1.21
C MET A 31 1.77 -4.15 0.46
N ALA A 32 2.45 -4.81 -0.46
CA ALA A 32 3.39 -4.20 -1.38
C ALA A 32 2.66 -3.75 -2.64
N TYR A 33 2.94 -2.54 -3.10
CA TYR A 33 2.45 -2.05 -4.38
C TYR A 33 3.47 -2.38 -5.47
N HIS A 34 3.01 -3.01 -6.55
CA HIS A 34 3.80 -3.30 -7.73
C HIS A 34 3.17 -2.61 -8.93
N GLU A 35 3.88 -1.68 -9.56
CA GLU A 35 3.38 -0.89 -10.70
C GLU A 35 3.41 -1.68 -12.01
N THR A 36 4.44 -2.51 -12.22
CA THR A 36 4.66 -3.26 -13.46
C THR A 36 4.48 -4.77 -13.25
N PRO A 37 4.01 -5.52 -14.28
CA PRO A 37 3.46 -5.06 -15.57
C PRO A 37 2.02 -4.53 -15.49
N LYS A 38 1.31 -4.77 -14.38
CA LYS A 38 0.01 -4.15 -14.06
C LYS A 38 0.02 -3.71 -12.59
N PRO A 39 -0.54 -2.53 -12.28
CA PRO A 39 -0.59 -2.00 -10.93
C PRO A 39 -1.41 -2.94 -10.02
N ARG A 40 -0.75 -3.48 -9.00
CA ARG A 40 -1.36 -4.44 -8.08
C ARG A 40 -0.83 -4.27 -6.66
N TRP A 41 -1.69 -4.56 -5.69
CA TRP A 41 -1.31 -4.76 -4.31
C TRP A 41 -1.12 -6.26 -4.07
N ALA A 42 0.07 -6.68 -3.68
CA ALA A 42 0.35 -8.06 -3.30
C ALA A 42 0.65 -8.15 -1.81
N CYS A 43 0.03 -9.11 -1.13
CA CYS A 43 0.34 -9.44 0.25
C CYS A 43 1.36 -10.59 0.27
N GLY A 44 2.58 -10.31 0.75
CA GLY A 44 3.64 -11.32 0.85
C GLY A 44 3.39 -12.41 1.91
N TYR A 45 2.42 -12.23 2.80
CA TYR A 45 2.12 -13.22 3.85
C TYR A 45 1.08 -14.25 3.42
N CYS A 46 -0.09 -13.80 2.94
CA CYS A 46 -1.20 -14.70 2.58
C CYS A 46 -1.35 -14.93 1.07
N GLY A 47 -0.46 -14.37 0.25
CA GLY A 47 -0.50 -14.47 -1.22
C GLY A 47 -1.66 -13.70 -1.88
N PHE A 48 -2.46 -12.95 -1.11
CA PHE A 48 -3.58 -12.20 -1.65
C PHE A 48 -3.08 -11.09 -2.57
N THR A 49 -3.65 -11.02 -3.78
CA THR A 49 -3.31 -10.00 -4.77
C THR A 49 -4.58 -9.27 -5.20
N GLU A 50 -4.55 -7.94 -5.14
CA GLU A 50 -5.63 -7.05 -5.56
C GLU A 50 -5.11 -6.19 -6.70
N TYR A 51 -5.66 -6.40 -7.91
CA TYR A 51 -5.29 -5.58 -9.06
C TYR A 51 -6.04 -4.26 -9.00
N ILE A 52 -5.32 -3.16 -9.16
CA ILE A 52 -5.96 -1.86 -9.31
C ILE A 52 -6.45 -1.83 -10.76
N GLN A 53 -7.74 -2.04 -10.96
CA GLN A 53 -8.35 -1.61 -12.21
C GLN A 53 -8.21 -0.08 -12.19
N ALA A 54 -7.38 0.45 -13.08
CA ALA A 54 -7.39 1.87 -13.35
C ALA A 54 -8.78 2.15 -13.92
N GLU A 55 -9.71 2.51 -13.05
CA GLU A 55 -10.93 3.17 -13.48
C GLU A 55 -10.45 4.42 -14.21
N GLU A 56 -10.51 4.38 -15.54
CA GLU A 56 -10.42 5.58 -16.36
C GLU A 56 -11.40 6.57 -15.75
N LYS A 57 -10.86 7.61 -15.09
CA LYS A 57 -11.64 8.78 -14.73
C LYS A 57 -12.17 9.35 -16.03
N LYS A 58 -13.43 9.03 -16.33
CA LYS A 58 -14.20 9.64 -17.40
C LYS A 58 -14.56 11.07 -17.03
#